data_AF-A0A1M4X5A3-F1
#
_entry.id   AF-A0A1M4X5A3-F1
#
_cell.length_a   1.000
_cell.length_b   1.000
_cell.length_c   1.000
_cell.angle_alpha   90.00
_cell.angle_beta   90.00
_cell.angle_gamma   90.00
#
_symmetry.space_group_name_H-M   'P 1'
#
loop_
_entity.id
_entity.type
_entity.pdbx_description
1 polymer ?
#
loop_
_entity_poly.entity_id
_entity_poly.type
_entity_poly.pdbx_seq_one_letter_code
_entity_poly.pdbx_strand_id
1 'polypeptide(L)'
;MVTLQETAAKFNNHLHVSHTGGRLSSDSGLTLVNEFIDAFHFTELSKKIVSFNEDRRYWIHDNHKILKQILFQIIAGYKADLSADILQHDPVLQTLSTDGVWASQPSISRFFDRMT
;
A
#
# COMPACT_ATOMS: atom_id res chain seq x y z
N MET A 1 32.19 -16.22 4.38
CA MET A 1 31.17 -15.22 4.77
C MET A 1 30.33 -14.99 3.52
N VAL A 2 29.10 -15.52 3.48
CA VAL A 2 28.23 -15.40 2.31
C VAL A 2 27.47 -14.10 2.47
N THR A 3 27.83 -13.09 1.67
CA THR A 3 27.04 -11.86 1.54
C THR A 3 25.73 -12.19 0.83
N LEU A 4 24.60 -11.69 1.34
CA LEU A 4 23.30 -11.84 0.69
C LEU A 4 23.37 -11.28 -0.74
N GLN A 5 22.79 -11.97 -1.71
CA GLN A 5 22.67 -11.44 -3.08
C GLN A 5 21.77 -10.20 -3.07
N GLU A 6 22.34 -9.07 -3.48
CA GLU A 6 21.61 -7.82 -3.65
C GLU A 6 20.86 -7.86 -4.99
N THR A 7 19.53 -7.86 -4.93
CA THR A 7 18.67 -7.85 -6.12
C THR A 7 17.92 -6.53 -6.17
N ALA A 8 18.08 -5.76 -7.25
CA ALA A 8 17.41 -4.48 -7.41
C ALA A 8 15.91 -4.68 -7.71
N ALA A 9 15.05 -4.06 -6.90
CA ALA A 9 13.61 -4.05 -7.12
C ALA A 9 13.28 -3.16 -8.33
N LYS A 10 12.55 -3.70 -9.32
CA LYS A 10 12.32 -3.00 -10.61
C LYS A 10 11.29 -1.86 -10.54
N PHE A 11 10.54 -1.75 -9.45
CA PHE A 11 9.45 -0.78 -9.31
C PHE A 11 9.85 0.49 -8.53
N ASN A 12 10.92 0.42 -7.73
CA ASN A 12 11.44 1.57 -7.00
C ASN A 12 12.96 1.47 -6.82
N ASN A 13 13.70 2.20 -7.66
CA ASN A 13 15.16 2.22 -7.63
C ASN A 13 15.75 2.95 -6.40
N HIS A 14 14.91 3.58 -5.57
CA HIS A 14 15.31 4.22 -4.31
C HIS A 14 15.05 3.33 -3.08
N LEU A 15 14.57 2.11 -3.27
CA LEU A 15 14.38 1.17 -2.16
C LEU A 15 15.74 0.64 -1.69
N HIS A 16 16.09 0.92 -0.43
CA HIS A 16 17.31 0.43 0.19
C HIS A 16 16.96 -0.39 1.45
N VAL A 17 17.33 -1.68 1.45
CA VAL A 17 17.13 -2.58 2.59
C VAL A 17 18.35 -2.52 3.50
N SER A 18 18.20 -2.00 4.73
CA SER A 18 19.27 -1.91 5.72
C SER A 18 18.98 -2.76 6.96
N HIS A 19 20.01 -3.38 7.51
CA HIS A 19 19.96 -4.12 8.78
C HIS A 19 20.57 -3.36 9.96
N THR A 20 20.82 -2.06 9.83
CA THR A 20 21.48 -1.22 10.86
C THR A 20 20.59 -0.84 12.04
N GLY A 21 19.37 -1.37 12.15
CA GLY A 21 18.45 -1.12 13.26
C GLY A 21 17.77 0.25 13.23
N GLY A 22 17.73 0.93 12.08
CA GLY A 22 17.01 2.19 11.88
C GLY A 22 15.49 2.03 11.83
N ARG A 23 14.84 2.56 10.77
CA ARG A 23 13.39 2.37 10.56
C ARG A 23 13.13 0.92 10.16
N LEU A 24 12.56 0.13 11.08
CA LEU A 24 12.23 -1.29 10.86
C LEU A 24 10.79 -1.44 10.38
N SER A 25 10.54 -2.43 9.54
CA SER A 25 9.21 -2.87 9.13
C SER A 25 9.12 -4.39 9.14
N SER A 26 8.06 -4.91 9.76
CA SER A 26 7.66 -6.32 9.67
C SER A 26 7.00 -6.66 8.34
N ASP A 27 6.56 -5.66 7.58
CA ASP A 27 5.73 -5.80 6.39
C ASP A 27 6.54 -5.67 5.08
N SER A 28 7.86 -5.84 5.18
CA SER A 28 8.80 -5.76 4.05
C SER A 28 8.44 -6.69 2.88
N GLY A 29 7.74 -7.81 3.14
CA GLY A 29 7.26 -8.72 2.10
C GLY A 29 6.28 -8.08 1.11
N LEU A 30 5.59 -7.00 1.49
CA LEU A 30 4.69 -6.26 0.61
C LEU A 30 5.41 -5.60 -0.58
N THR A 31 6.73 -5.42 -0.49
CA THR A 31 7.59 -5.01 -1.60
C THR A 31 7.43 -5.92 -2.82
N LEU A 32 7.49 -7.24 -2.60
CA LEU A 32 7.34 -8.24 -3.67
C LEU A 32 5.90 -8.28 -4.20
N VAL A 33 4.93 -8.08 -3.30
CA VAL A 33 3.52 -8.00 -3.66
C VAL A 33 3.26 -6.77 -4.53
N ASN A 34 3.86 -5.63 -4.20
CA ASN A 34 3.73 -4.42 -5.02
C ASN A 34 4.36 -4.62 -6.40
N GLU A 35 5.55 -5.25 -6.49
CA GLU A 35 6.17 -5.58 -7.79
C GLU A 35 5.26 -6.47 -8.64
N PHE A 36 4.68 -7.51 -8.05
CA PHE A 36 3.72 -8.38 -8.71
C PHE A 36 2.50 -7.59 -9.21
N ILE A 37 1.85 -6.85 -8.33
CA ILE A 37 0.62 -6.09 -8.63
C ILE A 37 0.87 -5.02 -9.70
N ASP A 38 2.02 -4.36 -9.68
CA ASP A 38 2.41 -3.38 -10.70
C ASP A 38 2.68 -4.06 -12.06
N ALA A 39 3.29 -5.26 -12.08
CA ALA A 39 3.46 -6.05 -13.30
C ALA A 39 2.13 -6.49 -13.94
N PHE A 40 1.08 -6.68 -13.13
CA PHE A 40 -0.30 -6.94 -13.60
C PHE A 40 -1.06 -5.67 -13.98
N HIS A 41 -0.44 -4.49 -13.89
CA HIS A 41 -1.10 -3.20 -14.10
C HIS A 41 -2.38 -3.04 -13.27
N PHE A 42 -2.36 -3.54 -12.02
CA PHE A 42 -3.54 -3.64 -11.17
C PHE A 42 -4.29 -2.32 -11.03
N THR A 43 -3.60 -1.19 -10.85
CA THR A 43 -4.25 0.12 -10.70
C THR A 43 -5.15 0.43 -11.90
N GLU A 44 -4.63 0.22 -13.12
CA GLU A 44 -5.37 0.46 -14.36
C GLU A 44 -6.49 -0.55 -14.57
N LEU A 45 -6.25 -1.81 -14.21
CA LEU A 45 -7.27 -2.85 -14.24
C LEU A 45 -8.41 -2.55 -13.25
N SER A 46 -8.08 -2.09 -12.05
CA SER A 46 -9.05 -1.77 -11.00
C SER A 46 -10.00 -0.65 -11.43
N LYS A 47 -9.48 0.38 -12.13
CA LYS A 47 -10.27 1.48 -12.71
C LYS A 47 -11.22 1.02 -13.80
N LYS A 48 -10.86 -0.02 -14.56
CA LYS A 48 -11.69 -0.57 -15.64
C LYS A 48 -12.80 -1.48 -15.12
N ILE A 49 -12.55 -2.23 -14.05
CA ILE A 49 -13.46 -3.27 -13.56
C ILE A 49 -14.35 -2.75 -12.44
N VAL A 50 -13.82 -1.93 -11.55
CA VAL A 50 -14.53 -1.44 -10.36
C VAL A 50 -14.87 0.02 -10.57
N SER A 51 -16.15 0.36 -10.51
CA SER A 51 -16.61 1.75 -10.51
C SER A 51 -17.05 2.13 -9.11
N PHE A 52 -16.61 3.30 -8.67
CA PHE A 52 -17.02 3.88 -7.40
C PHE A 52 -17.93 5.08 -7.68
N ASN A 53 -19.03 5.18 -6.92
CA ASN A 53 -19.82 6.41 -6.94
C ASN A 53 -19.03 7.51 -6.22
N GLU A 54 -18.68 8.57 -6.93
CA GLU A 54 -17.82 9.64 -6.40
C GLU A 54 -18.64 10.90 -6.10
N ASP A 55 -19.26 10.90 -4.92
CA ASP A 55 -20.04 12.04 -4.43
C ASP A 55 -19.21 12.96 -3.52
N ARG A 56 -17.93 12.64 -3.26
CA ARG A 56 -17.09 13.44 -2.36
C ARG A 56 -16.63 14.71 -3.04
N ARG A 57 -16.93 15.85 -2.39
CA ARG A 57 -16.48 17.16 -2.86
C ARG A 57 -14.99 17.40 -2.67
N TYR A 58 -14.42 16.86 -1.60
CA TYR A 58 -13.01 16.99 -1.25
C TYR A 58 -12.49 15.64 -0.77
N TRP A 59 -11.37 15.19 -1.34
CA TRP A 59 -10.71 13.95 -0.96
C TRP A 59 -9.20 14.08 -1.08
N ILE A 60 -8.48 13.42 -0.17
CA ILE A 60 -7.01 13.29 -0.20
C ILE A 60 -6.61 11.98 -0.90
N HIS A 61 -7.41 10.92 -0.72
CA HIS A 61 -7.16 9.60 -1.30
C HIS A 61 -8.26 9.21 -2.27
N ASP A 62 -7.85 8.87 -3.49
CA ASP A 62 -8.70 8.27 -4.52
C ASP A 62 -9.21 6.89 -4.08
N ASN A 63 -10.41 6.50 -4.53
CA ASN A 63 -11.03 5.23 -4.15
C ASN A 63 -10.19 4.01 -4.59
N HIS A 64 -9.55 4.05 -5.76
CA HIS A 64 -8.67 2.96 -6.21
C HIS A 64 -7.40 2.88 -5.39
N LYS A 65 -6.91 4.01 -4.89
CA LYS A 65 -5.78 4.04 -3.94
C LYS A 65 -6.15 3.40 -2.61
N ILE A 66 -7.32 3.75 -2.06
CA ILE A 66 -7.84 3.11 -0.84
C ILE A 66 -8.03 1.61 -1.06
N LEU A 67 -8.55 1.20 -2.22
CA LEU A 67 -8.67 -0.21 -2.60
C LEU A 67 -7.31 -0.92 -2.63
N LYS A 68 -6.27 -0.33 -3.25
CA LYS A 68 -4.90 -0.89 -3.27
C LYS A 68 -4.36 -1.06 -1.85
N GLN A 69 -4.60 -0.09 -0.96
CA GLN A 69 -4.19 -0.18 0.43
C GLN A 69 -4.90 -1.30 1.19
N ILE A 70 -6.22 -1.41 1.05
CA ILE A 70 -7.01 -2.49 1.67
C ILE A 70 -6.49 -3.85 1.20
N LEU A 71 -6.17 -4.00 -0.08
CA LEU A 71 -5.59 -5.23 -0.62
C LEU A 71 -4.25 -5.57 0.05
N PHE A 72 -3.34 -4.60 0.20
CA PHE A 72 -2.08 -4.82 0.92
C PHE A 72 -2.30 -5.20 2.38
N GLN A 73 -3.23 -4.54 3.07
CA GLN A 73 -3.59 -4.87 4.44
C GLN A 73 -4.08 -6.32 4.57
N ILE A 74 -4.97 -6.75 3.67
CA ILE A 74 -5.48 -8.12 3.64
C ILE A 74 -4.35 -9.13 3.41
N ILE A 75 -3.46 -8.87 2.45
CA ILE A 75 -2.33 -9.75 2.13
C ILE A 75 -1.36 -9.87 3.30
N ALA A 76 -1.10 -8.77 4.02
CA ALA A 76 -0.28 -8.77 5.23
C ALA A 76 -1.00 -9.35 6.46
N GLY A 77 -2.27 -9.73 6.34
CA GLY A 77 -3.03 -10.38 7.42
C GLY A 77 -3.80 -9.41 8.33
N TYR A 78 -3.83 -8.12 8.02
CA TYR A 78 -4.58 -7.10 8.76
C TYR A 78 -6.03 -7.03 8.27
N LYS A 79 -6.96 -7.54 9.10
CA LYS A 79 -8.39 -7.62 8.77
C LYS A 79 -9.21 -6.42 9.23
N ALA A 80 -8.66 -5.61 10.14
CA ALA A 80 -9.33 -4.44 10.68
C ALA A 80 -8.83 -3.16 10.00
N ASP A 81 -9.73 -2.19 9.86
CA ASP A 81 -9.39 -0.83 9.42
C ASP A 81 -8.49 -0.10 10.42
N LEU A 82 -8.56 -0.43 11.72
CA LEU A 82 -7.67 0.09 12.78
C LEU A 82 -6.18 -0.02 12.44
N SER A 83 -5.78 -1.08 11.73
CA SER A 83 -4.37 -1.28 11.35
C SER A 83 -3.87 -0.19 10.40
N ALA A 84 -4.74 0.50 9.68
CA ALA A 84 -4.37 1.54 8.73
C ALA A 84 -3.65 2.73 9.39
N ASP A 85 -4.03 3.09 10.63
CA ASP A 85 -3.40 4.20 11.33
C ASP A 85 -1.93 3.91 11.72
N ILE A 86 -1.60 2.64 11.92
CA ILE A 86 -0.23 2.18 12.16
C ILE A 86 0.51 2.06 10.82
N LEU A 87 -0.13 1.40 9.85
CA LEU A 87 0.46 1.05 8.56
C LEU A 87 0.77 2.27 7.67
N GLN A 88 0.01 3.36 7.79
CA GLN A 88 0.34 4.61 7.06
C GLN A 88 1.70 5.21 7.47
N HIS A 89 2.23 4.81 8.63
CA HIS A 89 3.53 5.23 9.13
C HIS A 89 4.63 4.18 8.94
N ASP A 90 4.27 2.99 8.45
CA ASP A 90 5.25 1.94 8.16
C ASP A 90 6.22 2.40 7.06
N PRO A 91 7.54 2.28 7.28
CA PRO A 91 8.53 2.81 6.33
C PRO A 91 8.47 2.11 4.97
N VAL A 92 8.19 0.80 4.93
CA VAL A 92 8.07 0.08 3.65
C VAL A 92 6.86 0.57 2.92
N LEU A 93 5.68 0.59 3.56
CA LEU A 93 4.47 1.07 2.90
C LEU A 93 4.67 2.49 2.37
N GLN A 94 5.27 3.40 3.14
CA GLN A 94 5.57 4.75 2.66
C GLN A 94 6.41 4.76 1.37
N THR A 95 7.36 3.83 1.21
CA THR A 95 8.13 3.71 -0.05
C THR A 95 7.34 3.13 -1.22
N LEU A 96 6.25 2.40 -0.96
CA LEU A 96 5.38 1.84 -1.99
C LEU A 96 4.34 2.86 -2.51
N SER A 97 4.19 3.99 -1.82
CA SER A 97 3.24 5.05 -2.18
C SER A 97 3.92 6.09 -3.07
N THR A 98 3.37 6.36 -4.26
CA THR A 98 3.95 7.32 -5.21
C THR A 98 3.81 8.78 -4.75
N ASP A 99 2.79 9.06 -3.94
CA ASP A 99 2.38 10.37 -3.41
C ASP A 99 2.47 10.44 -1.87
N GLY A 100 3.10 9.44 -1.25
CA GLY A 100 3.66 9.52 0.10
C GLY A 100 2.70 9.37 1.29
N VAL A 101 1.37 9.40 1.08
CA VAL A 101 0.41 9.32 2.21
C VAL A 101 -0.62 8.21 1.98
N TRP A 102 -0.67 7.24 2.88
CA TRP A 102 -1.72 6.22 2.92
C TRP A 102 -2.94 6.72 3.69
N ALA A 103 -4.10 6.12 3.39
CA ALA A 103 -5.35 6.43 4.04
C ALA A 103 -5.34 5.98 5.51
N SER A 104 -5.83 6.84 6.40
CA SER A 104 -6.04 6.55 7.81
C SER A 104 -7.23 5.60 8.05
N GLN A 105 -7.38 5.08 9.26
CA GLN A 105 -8.53 4.27 9.66
C GLN A 105 -9.86 4.96 9.37
N PRO A 106 -10.09 6.26 9.72
CA PRO A 106 -11.34 6.94 9.39
C PRO A 106 -11.58 7.10 7.89
N SER A 107 -10.53 7.09 7.08
CA SER A 107 -10.65 7.17 5.63
C SER A 107 -11.13 5.85 5.03
N ILE A 108 -10.62 4.72 5.54
CA ILE A 108 -11.05 3.37 5.15
C ILE A 108 -12.45 3.06 5.66
N SER A 109 -12.79 3.43 6.91
CA SER A 109 -14.14 3.26 7.45
C SER A 109 -15.19 3.97 6.58
N ARG A 110 -14.98 5.27 6.27
CA ARG A 110 -15.88 6.00 5.36
C ARG A 110 -15.91 5.45 3.94
N PHE A 111 -14.84 4.79 3.49
CA PHE A 111 -14.84 4.12 2.19
C PHE A 111 -15.80 2.93 2.22
N PHE A 112 -15.76 2.08 3.26
CA PHE A 112 -16.71 0.97 3.39
C PHE A 112 -18.16 1.45 3.58
N ASP A 113 -18.38 2.52 4.35
CA ASP A 113 -19.71 3.10 4.53
C ASP A 113 -20.35 3.54 3.21
N ARG A 114 -19.56 3.96 2.21
CA ARG A 114 -20.07 4.31 0.87
C ARG A 114 -20.37 3.11 -0.02
N MET A 115 -19.85 1.94 0.32
CA MET A 115 -19.99 0.70 -0.46
C MET A 115 -21.12 -0.19 0.05
N THR A 116 -21.67 0.13 1.23
CA THR A 116 -22.73 -0.62 1.91
C THR A 116 -24.06 0.09 1.73
#